data_AF-A0A9W7D5H0-F1
#
_entry.id   AF-A0A9W7D5H0-F1
#
_cell.length_a   1.000
_cell.length_b   1.000
_cell.length_c   1.000
_cell.angle_alpha   90.00
_cell.angle_beta   90.00
_cell.angle_gamma   90.00
#
_symmetry.space_group_name_H-M   'P 1'
#
loop_
_entity.id
_entity.type
_entity.pdbx_description
1 polymer ?
#
loop_
_entity_poly.entity_id
_entity_poly.type
_entity_poly.pdbx_seq_one_letter_code
_entity_poly.pdbx_strand_id
1 'polypeptide(L)'
;MEDLIDEYQKECEVVRKGVKSDIDKCLKDGKSLIIEGFHIDPRLYQRTIGASEKGSNISCSGIVVPFLLTLDEADHRNFMTNSPDPRYRGDQNAVGFRNLQDVQKYLVAHSHEEGMLPFTEIRINLHSFHDTLDYLHDVVLKRIEEVFVRNKSN
;
A
#
# COMPACT_ATOMS: atom_id res chain seq x y z
N MET A 1 25.82 -18.61 16.11
CA MET A 1 25.27 -17.31 15.63
C MET A 1 24.75 -17.48 14.22
N GLU A 2 25.52 -18.11 13.33
CA GLU A 2 25.09 -18.50 11.97
C GLU A 2 23.89 -19.46 12.00
N ASP A 3 23.93 -20.53 12.81
CA ASP A 3 22.79 -21.46 12.96
C ASP A 3 21.49 -20.78 13.42
N LEU A 4 21.59 -19.75 14.28
CA LEU A 4 20.45 -18.99 14.78
C LEU A 4 19.87 -18.08 13.68
N ILE A 5 20.73 -17.48 12.86
CA ILE A 5 20.31 -16.67 11.71
C ILE A 5 19.62 -17.57 10.67
N ASP A 6 20.18 -18.75 10.41
CA ASP A 6 19.62 -19.72 9.46
C ASP A 6 18.26 -20.24 9.93
N GLU A 7 18.11 -20.53 11.22
CA GLU A 7 16.82 -20.92 11.81
C GLU A 7 15.79 -19.80 11.70
N TYR A 8 16.16 -18.57 12.05
CA TYR A 8 15.30 -17.40 11.90
C TYR A 8 14.88 -17.15 10.43
N GLN A 9 15.79 -17.33 9.48
CA GLN A 9 15.47 -17.20 8.06
C GLN A 9 14.48 -18.27 7.60
N LYS A 10 14.62 -19.52 8.05
CA LYS A 10 13.66 -20.60 7.77
C LYS A 10 12.27 -20.26 8.32
N GLU A 11 12.19 -19.72 9.53
CA GLU A 11 10.91 -19.26 10.09
C GLU A 11 10.30 -18.13 9.24
N CYS A 12 11.11 -17.15 8.82
CA CYS A 12 10.66 -16.08 7.93
C CYS A 12 10.15 -16.61 6.59
N GLU A 13 10.77 -17.64 6.01
CA GLU A 13 10.29 -18.27 4.79
C GLU A 13 8.93 -18.92 4.96
N VAL A 14 8.69 -19.60 6.09
CA VAL A 14 7.39 -20.20 6.40
C VAL A 14 6.32 -19.12 6.51
N VAL A 15 6.59 -18.02 7.22
CA VAL A 15 5.68 -16.88 7.33
C VAL A 15 5.39 -16.27 5.95
N ARG A 16 6.42 -16.04 5.12
CA ARG A 16 6.24 -15.48 3.76
C ARG A 16 5.40 -16.38 2.87
N LYS A 17 5.55 -17.71 2.97
CA LYS A 17 4.71 -18.67 2.24
C LYS A 17 3.24 -18.57 2.66
N GLY A 18 2.97 -18.45 3.97
CA GLY A 18 1.63 -18.22 4.50
C GLY A 18 1.00 -16.94 3.96
N VAL A 19 1.71 -15.82 4.10
CA VAL A 19 1.27 -14.50 3.60
C VAL A 19 0.98 -14.54 2.10
N LYS A 20 1.85 -15.16 1.30
CA LYS A 20 1.63 -15.32 -0.13
C LYS A 20 0.35 -16.10 -0.42
N SER A 21 0.14 -17.22 0.27
CA SER A 21 -1.06 -18.04 0.10
C SER A 21 -2.33 -17.27 0.41
N ASP A 22 -2.34 -16.44 1.45
CA ASP A 22 -3.49 -15.62 1.82
C ASP A 22 -3.75 -14.50 0.80
N ILE A 23 -2.70 -13.83 0.31
CA ILE A 23 -2.81 -12.84 -0.77
C ILE A 23 -3.40 -13.48 -2.03
N ASP A 24 -2.84 -14.60 -2.48
CA ASP A 24 -3.28 -15.30 -3.69
C ASP A 24 -4.75 -15.74 -3.56
N LYS A 25 -5.16 -16.23 -2.39
CA LYS A 25 -6.54 -16.61 -2.10
C LYS A 25 -7.49 -15.42 -2.10
N CYS A 26 -7.13 -14.31 -1.44
CA CYS A 26 -7.93 -13.09 -1.43
C CYS A 26 -8.15 -12.55 -2.85
N LEU A 27 -7.10 -12.48 -3.66
CA LEU A 27 -7.18 -12.04 -5.05
C LEU A 27 -8.04 -12.99 -5.88
N LYS A 28 -7.85 -14.31 -5.75
CA LYS A 28 -8.65 -15.32 -6.46
C LYS A 28 -10.14 -15.25 -6.12
N ASP A 29 -10.46 -15.03 -4.84
CA ASP A 29 -11.84 -14.92 -4.36
C ASP A 29 -12.47 -13.55 -4.71
N GLY A 30 -11.71 -12.60 -5.26
CA GLY A 30 -12.17 -11.23 -5.51
C GLY A 30 -12.48 -10.45 -4.24
N LYS A 31 -11.86 -10.82 -3.11
CA LYS A 31 -12.08 -10.18 -1.80
C LYS A 31 -11.12 -9.02 -1.62
N SER A 32 -11.58 -8.01 -0.88
CA SER A 32 -10.71 -6.93 -0.41
C SER A 32 -9.63 -7.49 0.52
N LEU A 33 -8.39 -7.07 0.29
CA LEU A 33 -7.25 -7.33 1.17
C LEU A 33 -6.89 -6.03 1.87
N ILE A 34 -6.88 -6.03 3.20
CA ILE A 34 -6.45 -4.90 4.02
C ILE A 34 -5.18 -5.32 4.76
N ILE A 35 -4.10 -4.57 4.56
CA ILE A 35 -2.83 -4.76 5.27
C ILE A 35 -2.59 -3.48 6.06
N GLU A 36 -2.60 -3.57 7.39
CA GLU A 36 -2.48 -2.41 8.31
C GLU A 36 -1.43 -2.63 9.41
N GLY A 37 -0.84 -1.52 9.90
CA GLY A 37 0.22 -1.55 10.90
C GLY A 37 1.42 -0.63 10.59
N PHE A 38 2.09 -0.14 11.63
CA PHE A 38 3.22 0.79 11.49
C PHE A 38 4.50 0.15 10.94
N HIS A 39 4.65 -1.16 11.09
CA HIS A 39 5.83 -1.92 10.64
C HIS A 39 5.63 -2.56 9.27
N ILE A 40 4.66 -2.09 8.50
CA ILE A 40 4.43 -2.60 7.15
C ILE A 40 5.55 -2.12 6.24
N ASP A 41 6.30 -3.08 5.70
CA ASP A 41 7.20 -2.86 4.57
C ASP A 41 6.48 -3.34 3.29
N PRO A 42 6.16 -2.44 2.33
CA PRO A 42 5.52 -2.80 1.06
C PRO A 42 6.26 -3.85 0.24
N ARG A 43 7.59 -3.94 0.39
CA ARG A 43 8.44 -4.92 -0.32
C ARG A 43 8.04 -6.35 -0.04
N LEU A 44 7.42 -6.61 1.12
CA LEU A 44 7.04 -7.95 1.56
C LEU A 44 5.86 -8.54 0.78
N TYR A 45 4.98 -7.70 0.23
CA TYR A 45 3.76 -8.16 -0.45
C TYR A 45 3.63 -7.64 -1.89
N GLN A 46 4.25 -6.51 -2.24
CA GLN A 46 4.11 -5.92 -3.57
C GLN A 46 4.58 -6.84 -4.69
N ARG A 47 5.65 -7.60 -4.48
CA ARG A 47 6.11 -8.58 -5.48
C ARG A 47 5.05 -9.65 -5.74
N THR A 48 4.34 -10.08 -4.71
CA THR A 48 3.25 -11.06 -4.84
C THR A 48 2.07 -10.47 -5.60
N ILE A 49 1.70 -9.21 -5.31
CA ILE A 49 0.63 -8.50 -6.02
C ILE A 49 1.00 -8.24 -7.49
N GLY A 50 2.23 -7.82 -7.77
CA GLY A 50 2.71 -7.45 -9.11
C GLY A 50 3.14 -8.62 -10.00
N ALA A 51 3.41 -9.80 -9.42
CA ALA A 51 3.84 -10.98 -10.16
C ALA A 51 2.77 -11.56 -11.10
N SER A 52 1.51 -11.11 -11.01
CA SER A 52 0.44 -11.56 -11.91
C SER A 52 0.66 -11.12 -13.38
N GLU A 53 1.56 -10.17 -13.66
CA GLU A 53 1.79 -9.66 -15.02
C GLU A 53 2.77 -10.47 -15.88
N LYS A 54 3.54 -11.43 -15.33
CA LYS A 54 4.50 -12.22 -16.12
C LYS A 54 4.41 -13.73 -15.86
N GLY A 55 3.56 -14.39 -16.65
CA GLY A 55 3.72 -15.82 -16.99
C GLY A 55 3.35 -16.85 -15.93
N SER A 56 2.67 -16.49 -14.84
CA SER A 56 2.16 -17.48 -13.89
C SER A 56 0.82 -18.02 -14.38
N ASN A 57 0.66 -19.36 -14.43
CA ASN A 57 -0.60 -20.06 -14.73
C ASN A 57 -1.69 -19.88 -13.63
N ILE A 58 -1.59 -18.83 -12.81
CA ILE A 58 -2.60 -18.47 -11.81
C ILE A 58 -3.50 -17.41 -12.46
N SER A 59 -4.70 -17.83 -12.82
CA SER A 59 -5.67 -17.14 -13.68
C SER A 59 -6.36 -15.92 -13.05
N CYS A 60 -5.70 -15.15 -12.19
CA CYS A 60 -6.28 -13.91 -11.66
C CYS A 60 -5.60 -12.70 -12.29
N SER A 61 -6.03 -12.35 -13.51
CA SER A 61 -5.66 -11.11 -14.22
C SER A 61 -6.46 -9.91 -13.68
N GLY A 62 -6.45 -9.73 -12.36
CA GLY A 62 -7.09 -8.59 -11.71
C GLY A 62 -6.40 -7.27 -12.08
N ILE A 63 -7.18 -6.19 -12.14
CA ILE A 63 -6.63 -4.84 -12.30
C ILE A 63 -6.19 -4.35 -10.92
N VAL A 64 -4.88 -4.19 -10.74
CA VAL A 64 -4.31 -3.65 -9.51
C VAL A 64 -4.05 -2.15 -9.67
N VAL A 65 -4.59 -1.36 -8.75
CA VAL A 65 -4.38 0.09 -8.67
C VAL A 65 -3.83 0.42 -7.27
N PRO A 66 -2.50 0.54 -7.10
CA PRO A 66 -1.91 0.84 -5.81
C PRO A 66 -2.00 2.35 -5.53
N PHE A 67 -2.63 2.73 -4.42
CA PHE A 67 -2.72 4.12 -3.98
C PHE A 67 -1.83 4.38 -2.77
N LEU A 68 -1.17 5.55 -2.75
CA LEU A 68 -0.54 6.10 -1.56
C LEU A 68 -1.25 7.40 -1.20
N LEU A 69 -2.01 7.39 -0.11
CA LEU A 69 -2.68 8.59 0.37
C LEU A 69 -1.69 9.45 1.17
N THR A 70 -1.56 10.72 0.82
CA THR A 70 -0.68 11.66 1.49
C THR A 70 -1.42 12.89 1.99
N LEU A 71 -0.91 13.47 3.07
CA LEU A 71 -1.32 14.77 3.59
C LEU A 71 -0.10 15.69 3.60
N ASP A 72 -0.34 17.00 3.50
CA ASP A 72 0.73 17.96 3.72
C ASP A 72 0.98 18.23 5.20
N GLU A 73 2.04 18.97 5.51
CA GLU A 73 2.40 19.26 6.89
C GLU A 73 1.27 19.96 7.67
N ALA A 74 0.61 20.94 7.06
CA ALA A 74 -0.44 21.72 7.71
C ALA A 74 -1.67 20.85 7.97
N ASP A 75 -2.04 20.03 7.00
CA ASP A 75 -3.15 19.09 7.05
C ASP A 75 -2.91 17.97 8.07
N HIS A 76 -1.68 17.43 8.15
CA HIS A 76 -1.29 16.48 9.20
C HIS A 76 -1.47 17.09 10.59
N ARG A 77 -1.03 18.35 10.79
CA ARG A 77 -1.19 19.05 12.08
C ARG A 77 -2.67 19.24 12.39
N ASN A 78 -3.44 19.73 11.42
CA ASN A 78 -4.86 19.96 11.56
C ASN A 78 -5.62 18.68 11.92
N PHE A 79 -5.29 17.56 11.25
CA PHE A 79 -5.85 16.25 11.56
C PHE A 79 -5.53 15.81 12.98
N MET A 80 -4.26 15.89 13.40
CA MET A 80 -3.85 15.45 14.74
C MET A 80 -4.47 16.30 15.84
N THR A 81 -4.55 17.62 15.68
CA THR A 81 -5.17 18.54 16.64
C THR A 81 -6.65 18.23 16.84
N ASN A 82 -7.36 17.87 15.77
CA ASN A 82 -8.79 17.60 15.81
C ASN A 82 -9.13 16.11 15.98
N SER A 83 -8.12 15.23 16.11
CA SER A 83 -8.37 13.80 16.15
C SER A 83 -9.13 13.38 17.42
N PRO A 84 -10.18 12.54 17.28
CA PRO A 84 -10.87 11.96 18.43
C PRO A 84 -10.00 10.94 19.17
N ASP A 85 -8.93 10.45 18.54
CA ASP A 85 -8.07 9.41 19.09
C ASP A 85 -7.16 9.97 20.20
N PRO A 86 -7.25 9.45 21.43
CA PRO A 86 -6.42 9.90 22.55
C PRO A 86 -4.92 9.78 22.30
N ARG A 87 -4.49 8.87 21.41
CA ARG A 87 -3.07 8.67 21.07
C ARG A 87 -2.42 9.91 20.44
N TYR A 88 -3.22 10.79 19.85
CA TYR A 88 -2.73 12.03 19.22
C TYR A 88 -2.94 13.27 20.10
N ARG A 89 -3.46 13.10 21.33
CA ARG A 89 -3.72 14.18 22.30
C ARG A 89 -2.59 14.28 23.33
N GLY A 90 -2.15 15.51 23.65
CA GLY A 90 -1.16 15.80 24.70
C GLY A 90 0.29 15.91 24.22
N ASP A 91 1.26 15.84 25.15
CA ASP A 91 2.69 16.12 24.93
C ASP A 91 3.36 15.20 23.89
N GLN A 92 2.74 14.06 23.56
CA GLN A 92 3.20 13.11 22.54
C GLN A 92 2.81 13.52 21.10
N ASN A 93 2.07 14.62 20.92
CA ASN A 93 1.62 15.08 19.61
C ASN A 93 2.80 15.34 18.65
N ALA A 94 3.88 15.97 19.13
CA ALA A 94 5.06 16.23 18.30
C ALA A 94 5.78 14.96 17.83
N VAL A 95 5.83 13.93 18.68
CA VAL A 95 6.44 12.63 18.35
C VAL A 95 5.56 11.86 17.37
N GLY A 96 4.25 11.80 17.64
CA GLY A 96 3.28 11.17 16.74
C GLY A 96 3.27 11.81 15.35
N PHE A 97 3.35 13.15 15.30
CA PHE A 97 3.44 13.90 14.05
C PHE A 97 4.68 13.54 13.25
N ARG A 98 5.84 13.52 13.90
CA ARG A 98 7.10 13.14 13.25
C ARG A 98 7.05 11.71 12.72
N ASN A 99 6.51 10.78 13.51
CA ASN A 99 6.35 9.39 13.09
C ASN A 99 5.46 9.26 11.84
N LEU A 100 4.34 9.98 11.78
CA LEU A 100 3.46 9.99 10.61
C LEU A 100 4.16 10.56 9.37
N GLN A 101 4.90 11.66 9.54
CA GLN A 101 5.71 12.23 8.46
C GLN A 101 6.79 11.27 7.98
N ASP A 102 7.47 10.58 8.89
CA ASP A 102 8.56 9.65 8.56
C ASP A 102 8.03 8.42 7.83
N VAL A 103 6.87 7.88 8.25
CA VAL A 103 6.16 6.81 7.53
C VAL A 103 5.75 7.28 6.14
N GLN A 104 5.14 8.46 5.99
CA GLN A 104 4.76 8.99 4.68
C GLN A 104 5.99 9.16 3.77
N LYS A 105 7.07 9.75 4.29
CA LYS A 105 8.33 9.91 3.53
C LYS A 105 8.90 8.57 3.11
N TYR A 106 8.90 7.58 3.99
CA TYR A 106 9.34 6.22 3.69
C TYR A 106 8.51 5.61 2.56
N LEU A 107 7.18 5.70 2.62
CA LEU A 107 6.29 5.15 1.59
C LEU A 107 6.41 5.88 0.25
N VAL A 108 6.58 7.20 0.26
CA VAL A 108 6.85 7.99 -0.95
C VAL A 108 8.19 7.59 -1.57
N ALA A 109 9.26 7.49 -0.76
CA ALA A 109 10.56 7.04 -1.24
C ALA A 109 10.49 5.61 -1.83
N HIS A 110 9.78 4.71 -1.16
CA HIS A 110 9.54 3.34 -1.61
C HIS A 110 8.84 3.30 -2.98
N SER A 111 7.91 4.23 -3.26
CA SER A 111 7.19 4.28 -4.54
C SER A 111 8.10 4.49 -5.76
N HIS A 112 9.33 4.96 -5.54
CA HIS A 112 10.33 5.21 -6.57
C HIS A 112 11.43 4.13 -6.63
N GLU A 113 11.34 3.08 -5.81
CA GLU A 113 12.32 1.98 -5.80
C GLU A 113 12.24 1.13 -7.08
N GLU A 114 13.40 0.75 -7.62
CA GLU A 114 13.47 -0.08 -8.82
C GLU A 114 12.90 -1.48 -8.57
N GLY A 115 12.07 -1.97 -9.51
CA GLY A 115 11.47 -3.30 -9.44
C GLY A 115 10.28 -3.41 -8.46
N MET A 116 9.86 -2.29 -7.86
CA MET A 116 8.64 -2.21 -7.05
C MET A 116 7.48 -1.67 -7.88
N LEU A 117 6.25 -2.00 -7.45
CA LEU A 117 5.05 -1.42 -8.05
C LEU A 117 4.95 0.05 -7.62
N PRO A 118 4.94 1.01 -8.55
CA PRO A 118 4.81 2.42 -8.19
C PRO A 118 3.41 2.65 -7.63
N PHE A 119 3.34 3.37 -6.51
CA PHE A 119 2.06 3.87 -5.99
C PHE A 119 1.61 5.08 -6.81
N THR A 120 0.31 5.21 -7.03
CA THR A 120 -0.28 6.50 -7.41
C THR A 120 -0.43 7.31 -6.15
N GLU A 121 0.40 8.36 -5.99
CA GLU A 121 0.28 9.28 -4.88
C GLU A 121 -0.98 10.14 -5.03
N ILE A 122 -1.80 10.16 -3.99
CA ILE A 122 -3.05 10.93 -3.91
C ILE A 122 -2.97 11.82 -2.68
N ARG A 123 -2.83 13.12 -2.91
CA ARG A 123 -2.94 14.09 -1.83
C ARG A 123 -4.41 14.23 -1.43
N ILE A 124 -4.72 13.91 -0.19
CA ILE A 124 -6.09 14.03 0.34
C ILE A 124 -6.44 15.51 0.45
N ASN A 125 -7.60 15.89 -0.07
CA ASN A 125 -8.21 17.20 0.17
C ASN A 125 -9.09 17.14 1.44
N LEU A 126 -8.58 17.64 2.57
CA LEU A 126 -9.34 17.68 3.83
C LEU A 126 -10.57 18.61 3.78
N HIS A 127 -10.62 19.53 2.81
CA HIS A 127 -11.72 20.46 2.64
C HIS A 127 -12.82 19.94 1.70
N SER A 128 -12.52 18.93 0.89
CA SER A 128 -13.51 18.24 0.05
C SER A 128 -13.13 16.77 -0.12
N PHE A 129 -13.80 15.92 0.65
CA PHE A 129 -13.69 14.48 0.50
C PHE A 129 -14.15 14.00 -0.89
N HIS A 130 -15.17 14.65 -1.47
CA HIS A 130 -15.69 14.32 -2.79
C HIS A 130 -14.63 14.52 -3.87
N ASP A 131 -13.87 15.62 -3.83
CA ASP A 131 -12.80 15.87 -4.81
C ASP A 131 -11.74 14.76 -4.77
N THR A 132 -11.40 14.29 -3.56
CA THR A 132 -10.44 13.18 -3.39
C THR A 132 -10.99 11.87 -3.96
N LEU A 133 -12.27 11.58 -3.71
CA LEU A 133 -12.94 10.39 -4.23
C LEU A 133 -13.08 10.41 -5.75
N ASP A 134 -13.47 11.54 -6.33
CA ASP A 134 -13.63 11.68 -7.78
C ASP A 134 -12.29 11.46 -8.48
N TYR A 135 -11.21 12.03 -7.95
CA TYR A 135 -9.86 11.79 -8.48
C TYR A 135 -9.44 10.31 -8.35
N LEU A 136 -9.72 9.65 -7.22
CA LEU A 136 -9.47 8.21 -7.06
C LEU A 136 -10.25 7.40 -8.10
N HIS A 137 -11.53 7.73 -8.33
CA HIS A 137 -12.36 7.06 -9.34
C HIS A 137 -11.79 7.26 -10.76
N ASP A 138 -11.37 8.46 -11.11
CA ASP A 138 -10.77 8.75 -12.42
C ASP A 138 -9.51 7.91 -12.64
N VAL A 139 -8.65 7.77 -11.63
CA VAL A 139 -7.46 6.92 -11.71
C VAL A 139 -7.84 5.46 -11.93
N VAL A 140 -8.84 4.94 -11.20
CA VAL A 140 -9.31 3.56 -11.37
C VAL A 140 -9.86 3.35 -12.78
N LEU A 141 -10.74 4.23 -13.25
CA LEU A 141 -11.36 4.12 -14.59
C LEU A 141 -10.32 4.15 -15.70
N LYS A 142 -9.35 5.07 -15.61
CA LYS A 142 -8.24 5.14 -16.55
C LYS A 142 -7.45 3.83 -16.58
N ARG A 143 -7.18 3.24 -15.41
CA ARG A 143 -6.44 1.97 -15.35
C ARG A 143 -7.24 0.79 -15.93
N ILE A 144 -8.56 0.78 -15.74
CA ILE A 144 -9.45 -0.21 -16.37
C ILE A 144 -9.40 -0.07 -17.89
N GLU A 145 -9.49 1.17 -18.40
CA GLU A 145 -9.41 1.46 -19.83
C GLU A 145 -8.09 0.98 -20.44
N GLU A 146 -6.96 1.31 -19.82
CA GLU A 146 -5.62 0.88 -20.27
C GLU A 146 -5.51 -0.64 -20.43
N VAL A 147 -5.99 -1.40 -19.43
CA VAL A 147 -5.96 -2.86 -19.45
C VAL A 147 -6.90 -3.42 -20.52
N PHE A 148 -8.10 -2.83 -20.68
CA PHE A 148 -9.06 -3.26 -21.68
C PHE A 148 -8.55 -3.02 -23.11
N VAL A 149 -7.96 -1.86 -23.39
CA VAL A 149 -7.38 -1.53 -24.70
C VAL A 149 -6.19 -2.43 -25.03
N ARG A 150 -5.31 -2.70 -24.05
CA ARG A 150 -4.17 -3.63 -24.19
C ARG A 150 -4.65 -5.03 -24.60
N ASN A 151 -5.71 -5.53 -23.98
CA ASN A 151 -6.25 -6.87 -24.26
C ASN A 151 -6.96 -6.98 -25.62
N LYS A 152 -7.42 -5.87 -26.21
CA LYS A 152 -7.99 -5.84 -27.57
C LYS A 152 -6.94 -5.82 -28.68
N SER A 153 -5.71 -5.42 -28.34
CA SER A 153 -4.62 -5.21 -29.30
C SER A 153 -3.68 -6.41 -29.44
N ASN A 154 -3.89 -7.45 -28.62
CA ASN A 154 -3.26 -8.77 -28.69
C ASN A 154 -4.25 -9.80 -29.25
#